data_AF-A0A7L1YKB4-F1
#
_entry.id   AF-A0A7L1YKB4-F1
#
_cell.length_a   1.000
_cell.length_b   1.000
_cell.length_c   1.000
_cell.angle_alpha   90.00
_cell.angle_beta   90.00
_cell.angle_gamma   90.00
#
_symmetry.space_group_name_H-M   'P 1'
#
loop_
_entity.id
_entity.type
_entity.pdbx_description
1 polymer ?
#
loop_
_entity_poly.entity_id
_entity_poly.type
_entity_poly.pdbx_seq_one_letter_code
_entity_poly.pdbx_strand_id
1 'polypeptide(L)'
;FSGRIRALERNKLTKKTLELAQQYFLPPYAFQIRVGALYLLYGLYNTQLCQPKQKIRIALKDWPEIQKFQQDLIDSQHYDAAYIFRKLRLARAFHFTAMPKLLNYRTKKKVEENEFKEEFKDPSNRVNSLITNDVLEELMNIHDHYQKMKCVISADKSQPDKALSLIKDDFVVTLKDITLEHQEWQQNRMKLFLNAKETDEIENKKKKETLLESEGSERANALARIKYRSYSAVAEASKSRRHRQVKLESSESGKSPSQSRKTSGRPQPARGRDTAQVRGEMQVAKETVTQHIGMPVITEED
;
A
#
# COMPACT_ATOMS: atom_id res chain seq x y z
N PHE A 1 -17.19 13.10 -8.34
CA PHE A 1 -17.27 11.63 -8.26
C PHE A 1 -17.97 11.22 -6.97
N SER A 2 -19.25 10.85 -7.03
CA SER A 2 -20.01 10.40 -5.85
C SER A 2 -20.93 9.25 -6.25
N GLY A 3 -20.34 8.10 -6.55
CA GLY A 3 -21.07 6.83 -6.66
C GLY A 3 -21.26 6.25 -5.27
N ARG A 4 -22.48 5.86 -4.89
CA ARG A 4 -22.72 5.12 -3.64
C ARG A 4 -21.99 3.78 -3.72
N ILE A 5 -20.84 3.68 -3.05
CA ILE A 5 -20.07 2.43 -2.93
C ILE A 5 -20.95 1.41 -2.21
N ARG A 6 -21.07 0.20 -2.77
CA ARG A 6 -21.90 -0.85 -2.18
C ARG A 6 -21.37 -1.20 -0.78
N ALA A 7 -22.25 -1.56 0.15
CA ALA A 7 -21.85 -1.87 1.53
C ALA A 7 -20.76 -2.95 1.61
N LEU A 8 -20.80 -3.95 0.72
CA LEU A 8 -19.79 -5.00 0.60
C LEU A 8 -18.42 -4.47 0.19
N GLU A 9 -18.38 -3.52 -0.76
CA GLU A 9 -17.14 -2.91 -1.23
C GLU A 9 -16.51 -2.03 -0.14
N ARG A 10 -17.33 -1.28 0.60
CA ARG A 10 -16.88 -0.51 1.77
C ARG A 10 -16.25 -1.43 2.82
N ASN A 11 -16.93 -2.53 3.17
CA ASN A 11 -16.41 -3.50 4.13
C ASN A 11 -15.09 -4.12 3.65
N LYS A 12 -15.00 -4.49 2.36
CA LYS A 12 -13.79 -5.07 1.78
C LYS A 12 -12.62 -4.08 1.78
N LEU A 13 -12.89 -2.82 1.44
CA LEU A 13 -11.90 -1.75 1.48
C LEU A 13 -11.42 -1.51 2.91
N THR A 14 -12.32 -1.24 3.85
CA THR A 14 -11.97 -1.00 5.26
C THR A 14 -11.18 -2.16 5.84
N LYS A 15 -11.58 -3.41 5.56
CA LYS A 15 -10.84 -4.58 6.01
C LYS A 15 -9.42 -4.61 5.45
N LYS A 16 -9.24 -4.34 4.15
CA LYS A 16 -7.91 -4.31 3.52
C LYS A 16 -7.05 -3.16 4.07
N THR A 17 -7.64 -1.99 4.29
CA THR A 17 -6.93 -0.82 4.86
C THR A 17 -6.50 -1.07 6.31
N LEU A 18 -7.37 -1.67 7.13
CA LEU A 18 -7.02 -2.06 8.51
C LEU A 18 -5.94 -3.15 8.53
N GLU A 19 -6.00 -4.14 7.63
CA GLU A 19 -4.97 -5.17 7.48
C GLU A 19 -3.61 -4.58 7.10
N LEU A 20 -3.60 -3.55 6.26
CA LEU A 20 -2.38 -2.85 5.85
C LEU A 20 -1.80 -2.05 7.02
N ALA A 21 -2.61 -1.25 7.71
CA ALA A 21 -2.18 -0.49 8.88
C ALA A 21 -1.70 -1.39 10.03
N GLN A 22 -2.34 -2.55 10.23
CA GLN A 22 -1.98 -3.51 11.27
C GLN A 22 -0.60 -4.15 11.05
N GLN A 23 -0.11 -4.24 9.81
CA GLN A 23 1.23 -4.74 9.54
C GLN A 23 2.30 -3.82 10.14
N TYR A 24 2.15 -2.49 10.00
CA TYR A 24 3.09 -1.50 10.55
C TYR A 24 3.08 -1.38 12.07
N PHE A 25 2.05 -1.92 12.73
CA PHE A 25 1.92 -1.91 14.19
C PHE A 25 2.77 -2.99 14.88
N LEU A 26 3.13 -4.06 14.16
CA LEU A 26 3.90 -5.19 14.67
C LEU A 26 5.40 -5.05 14.36
N PRO A 27 6.30 -5.80 15.01
CA PRO A 27 7.69 -5.91 14.57
C PRO A 27 7.80 -6.39 13.11
N PRO A 28 8.84 -5.99 12.36
CA PRO A 28 10.12 -5.38 12.80
C PRO A 28 10.19 -3.85 12.63
N TYR A 29 9.05 -3.16 12.66
CA TYR A 29 9.04 -1.71 12.47
C TYR A 29 9.52 -0.96 13.72
N ALA A 30 10.21 0.16 13.49
CA ALA A 30 10.71 1.03 14.56
C ALA A 30 9.56 1.54 15.45
N PHE A 31 9.89 1.87 16.71
CA PHE A 31 8.92 2.32 17.71
C PHE A 31 8.01 3.46 17.22
N GLN A 32 8.57 4.49 16.59
CA GLN A 32 7.82 5.64 16.06
C GLN A 32 6.82 5.23 14.97
N ILE A 33 7.20 4.30 14.09
CA ILE A 33 6.32 3.79 13.02
C ILE A 33 5.18 2.99 13.64
N ARG A 34 5.45 2.17 14.66
CA ARG A 34 4.43 1.41 15.38
C ARG A 34 3.44 2.31 16.12
N VAL A 35 3.93 3.39 16.75
CA VAL A 35 3.10 4.45 17.34
C VAL A 35 2.21 5.10 16.28
N GLY A 36 2.79 5.50 15.14
CA GLY A 36 2.04 6.05 14.01
C GLY A 36 0.98 5.10 13.46
N ALA A 37 1.30 3.81 13.35
CA ALA A 37 0.36 2.78 12.93
C ALA A 37 -0.80 2.62 13.92
N LEU A 38 -0.54 2.73 15.23
CA LEU A 38 -1.58 2.72 16.26
C LEU A 38 -2.54 3.93 16.13
N TYR A 39 -2.00 5.13 15.90
CA TYR A 39 -2.81 6.31 15.59
C TYR A 39 -3.67 6.10 14.35
N LEU A 40 -3.07 5.56 13.28
CA LEU A 40 -3.75 5.29 12.03
C LEU A 40 -4.89 4.27 12.23
N LEU A 41 -4.63 3.18 12.95
CA LEU A 41 -5.66 2.17 13.29
C LEU A 41 -6.81 2.79 14.09
N TYR A 42 -6.52 3.67 15.04
CA TYR A 42 -7.53 4.37 15.80
C TYR A 42 -8.39 5.30 14.93
N GLY A 43 -7.75 6.08 14.06
CA GLY A 43 -8.43 6.94 13.10
C GLY A 43 -9.35 6.14 12.19
N LEU A 44 -8.81 5.11 11.53
CA LEU A 44 -9.55 4.24 10.61
C LEU A 44 -10.73 3.52 11.30
N TYR A 45 -10.54 3.01 12.52
CA TYR A 45 -11.59 2.29 13.23
C TYR A 45 -12.76 3.20 13.65
N ASN A 46 -12.49 4.46 13.99
CA ASN A 46 -13.53 5.39 14.43
C ASN A 46 -14.21 6.12 13.27
N THR A 47 -13.49 6.38 12.18
CA THR A 47 -14.02 7.09 11.00
C THR A 47 -14.67 6.18 9.97
N GLN A 48 -14.55 4.85 10.11
CA GLN A 48 -15.18 3.93 9.17
C GLN A 48 -16.71 4.13 9.09
N LEU A 49 -17.22 4.09 7.86
CA LEU A 49 -18.65 4.21 7.56
C LEU A 49 -19.37 2.85 7.53
N CYS A 50 -18.70 1.80 7.98
CA CYS A 50 -19.18 0.43 7.96
C CYS A 50 -20.04 0.14 9.19
N GLN A 51 -21.22 -0.43 8.97
CA GLN A 51 -22.12 -0.90 10.02
C GLN A 51 -22.46 -2.37 9.73
N PRO A 52 -22.12 -3.31 10.64
CA PRO A 52 -21.33 -3.12 11.87
C PRO A 52 -19.87 -2.72 11.57
N LYS A 53 -19.22 -2.10 12.57
CA LYS A 53 -17.81 -1.70 12.48
C LYS A 53 -16.92 -2.92 12.22
N GLN A 54 -16.02 -2.81 11.24
CA GLN A 54 -14.99 -3.79 10.98
C GLN A 54 -13.93 -3.74 12.08
N LYS A 55 -13.58 -4.92 12.59
CA LYS A 55 -12.60 -5.10 13.66
C LYS A 55 -11.18 -5.27 13.10
N ILE A 56 -10.20 -4.85 13.89
CA ILE A 56 -8.77 -5.00 13.61
C ILE A 56 -8.39 -6.45 13.95
N ARG A 57 -7.91 -7.21 12.97
CA ARG A 57 -7.48 -8.59 13.18
C ARG A 57 -6.10 -8.62 13.81
N ILE A 58 -5.93 -9.37 14.88
CA ILE A 58 -4.64 -9.59 15.54
C ILE A 58 -4.44 -11.09 15.69
N ALA A 59 -3.24 -11.58 15.38
CA ALA A 59 -2.90 -12.97 15.62
C ALA A 59 -2.66 -13.17 17.11
N LEU A 60 -3.15 -14.28 17.67
CA LEU A 60 -2.99 -14.53 19.10
C LEU A 60 -1.50 -14.64 19.51
N LYS A 61 -0.66 -15.16 18.62
CA LYS A 61 0.79 -15.26 18.81
C LYS A 61 1.50 -13.90 18.97
N ASP A 62 0.96 -12.84 18.39
CA ASP A 62 1.58 -11.51 18.39
C ASP A 62 1.15 -10.69 19.62
N TRP A 63 0.18 -11.20 20.41
CA TRP A 63 -0.36 -10.49 21.57
C TRP A 63 0.67 -10.18 22.66
N PRO A 64 1.59 -11.09 23.04
CA PRO A 64 2.64 -10.78 24.01
C PRO A 64 3.53 -9.61 23.57
N GLU A 65 3.85 -9.50 22.28
CA GLU A 65 4.63 -8.39 21.74
C GLU A 65 3.89 -7.06 21.81
N ILE A 66 2.56 -7.08 21.60
CA ILE A 66 1.71 -5.90 21.76
C ILE A 66 1.63 -5.47 23.23
N GLN A 67 1.59 -6.42 24.16
CA GLN A 67 1.61 -6.11 25.59
C GLN A 67 2.94 -5.48 26.01
N LYS A 68 4.07 -6.01 25.53
CA LYS A 68 5.39 -5.39 25.72
C LYS A 68 5.41 -3.97 25.15
N PHE A 69 4.92 -3.79 23.92
CA PHE A 69 4.82 -2.46 23.32
C PHE A 69 3.96 -1.49 24.13
N GLN A 70 2.86 -1.95 24.72
CA GLN A 70 2.07 -1.11 25.62
C GLN A 70 2.88 -0.64 26.83
N GLN A 71 3.73 -1.52 27.39
CA GLN A 71 4.63 -1.14 28.47
C GLN A 71 5.68 -0.12 27.97
N ASP A 72 6.29 -0.38 26.81
CA ASP A 72 7.25 0.55 26.19
C ASP A 72 6.65 1.94 25.96
N LEU A 73 5.36 2.04 25.58
CA LEU A 73 4.64 3.32 25.44
C LEU A 73 4.56 4.08 26.78
N ILE A 74 4.32 3.36 27.88
CA ILE A 74 4.20 3.96 29.21
C ILE A 74 5.59 4.40 29.70
N ASP A 75 6.58 3.54 29.56
CA ASP A 75 7.95 3.80 30.00
C ASP A 75 8.58 4.96 29.21
N SER A 76 8.25 5.07 27.93
CA SER A 76 8.65 6.19 27.05
C SER A 76 7.75 7.42 27.17
N GLN A 77 6.81 7.45 28.12
CA GLN A 77 5.88 8.57 28.38
C GLN A 77 4.96 8.97 27.21
N HIS A 78 4.72 8.07 26.25
CA HIS A 78 3.74 8.23 25.18
C HIS A 78 2.33 7.87 25.67
N TYR A 79 1.85 8.62 26.67
CA TYR A 79 0.57 8.38 27.33
C TYR A 79 -0.63 8.56 26.41
N ASP A 80 -0.52 9.43 25.41
CA ASP A 80 -1.49 9.65 24.34
C ASP A 80 -1.73 8.37 23.51
N ALA A 81 -0.64 7.72 23.08
CA ALA A 81 -0.68 6.45 22.36
C ALA A 81 -1.20 5.32 23.27
N ALA A 82 -0.74 5.26 24.53
CA ALA A 82 -1.23 4.29 25.51
C ALA A 82 -2.74 4.44 25.76
N TYR A 83 -3.23 5.68 25.85
CA TYR A 83 -4.66 6.00 25.98
C TYR A 83 -5.46 5.52 24.77
N ILE A 84 -4.96 5.74 23.55
CA ILE A 84 -5.60 5.27 22.33
C ILE A 84 -5.68 3.75 22.29
N PHE A 85 -4.59 3.05 22.64
CA PHE A 85 -4.58 1.60 22.72
C PHE A 85 -5.65 1.09 23.70
N ARG A 86 -5.71 1.70 24.90
CA ARG A 86 -6.75 1.40 25.90
C ARG A 86 -8.15 1.66 25.36
N LYS A 87 -8.37 2.76 24.66
CA LYS A 87 -9.66 3.12 24.06
C LYS A 87 -10.11 2.11 23.00
N LEU A 88 -9.20 1.63 22.15
CA LEU A 88 -9.48 0.56 21.19
C LEU A 88 -9.86 -0.76 21.87
N ARG A 89 -9.19 -1.12 22.97
CA ARG A 89 -9.53 -2.32 23.76
C ARG A 89 -10.94 -2.21 24.35
N LEU A 90 -11.26 -1.09 24.99
CA LEU A 90 -12.59 -0.83 25.56
C LEU A 90 -13.69 -0.86 24.50
N ALA A 91 -13.42 -0.33 23.30
CA ALA A 91 -14.33 -0.39 22.17
C ALA A 91 -14.43 -1.76 21.48
N ARG A 92 -13.78 -2.80 22.04
CA ARG A 92 -13.69 -4.17 21.49
C ARG A 92 -13.30 -4.19 20.00
N ALA A 93 -12.39 -3.28 19.64
CA ALA A 93 -11.97 -3.06 18.25
C ALA A 93 -11.12 -4.22 17.72
N PHE A 94 -10.44 -4.95 18.60
CA PHE A 94 -9.58 -6.08 18.24
C PHE A 94 -10.39 -7.37 18.10
N HIS A 95 -10.12 -8.11 17.03
CA HIS A 95 -10.60 -9.46 16.79
C HIS A 95 -9.40 -10.41 16.78
N PHE A 96 -9.30 -11.22 17.82
CA PHE A 96 -8.25 -12.21 17.96
C PHE A 96 -8.49 -13.38 17.01
N THR A 97 -7.44 -13.75 16.29
CA THR A 97 -7.47 -14.77 15.22
C THR A 97 -6.25 -15.66 15.32
N ALA A 98 -6.31 -16.87 14.76
CA ALA A 98 -5.13 -17.74 14.67
C ALA A 98 -4.10 -17.18 13.67
N MET A 99 -4.58 -16.64 12.54
CA MET A 99 -3.76 -16.01 11.50
C MET A 99 -4.30 -14.61 11.18
N PRO A 100 -3.42 -13.59 11.07
CA PRO A 100 -3.84 -12.21 10.82
C PRO A 100 -4.45 -12.07 9.42
N LYS A 101 -3.81 -12.69 8.42
CA LYS A 101 -4.30 -12.78 7.03
C LYS A 101 -5.38 -13.86 6.91
N LEU A 102 -6.45 -13.54 6.18
CA LEU A 102 -7.51 -14.50 5.89
C LEU A 102 -7.00 -15.54 4.89
N LEU A 103 -7.05 -16.82 5.27
CA LEU A 103 -6.76 -17.93 4.37
C LEU A 103 -8.00 -18.18 3.49
N ASN A 104 -7.82 -18.17 2.17
CA ASN A 104 -8.88 -18.52 1.23
C ASN A 104 -8.49 -19.82 0.52
N TYR A 105 -9.39 -20.81 0.54
CA TYR A 105 -9.23 -22.03 -0.26
C TYR A 105 -9.56 -21.71 -1.73
N ARG A 106 -8.72 -22.18 -2.68
CA ARG A 106 -8.81 -21.95 -4.13
C ARG A 106 -8.63 -20.51 -4.61
N THR A 107 -7.40 -20.16 -4.96
CA THR A 107 -7.00 -19.59 -6.26
C THR A 107 -5.50 -19.42 -6.22
N LYS A 108 -4.79 -19.72 -7.32
CA LYS A 108 -3.40 -19.32 -7.54
C LYS A 108 -3.32 -17.80 -7.66
N LYS A 109 -3.68 -17.08 -6.59
CA LYS A 109 -3.50 -15.64 -6.54
C LYS A 109 -2.01 -15.46 -6.34
N LYS A 110 -1.34 -14.83 -7.32
CA LYS A 110 0.02 -14.34 -7.12
C LYS A 110 0.03 -13.67 -5.76
N VAL A 111 0.86 -14.17 -4.85
CA VAL A 111 1.20 -13.42 -3.65
C VAL A 111 1.84 -12.17 -4.22
N GLU A 112 1.07 -11.09 -4.33
CA GLU A 112 1.65 -9.77 -4.35
C GLU A 112 2.40 -9.73 -3.03
N GLU A 113 3.71 -9.99 -3.11
CA GLU A 113 4.63 -9.64 -2.05
C GLU A 113 4.33 -8.18 -1.81
N ASN A 114 3.78 -7.88 -0.64
CA ASN A 114 3.57 -6.49 -0.25
C ASN A 114 4.94 -5.85 -0.43
N GLU A 115 5.03 -4.80 -1.25
CA GLU A 115 6.20 -3.95 -1.36
C GLU A 115 6.40 -3.30 0.01
N PHE A 116 7.01 -4.06 0.91
CA PHE A 116 7.37 -3.59 2.23
C PHE A 116 8.45 -2.55 1.98
N LYS A 117 8.19 -1.30 2.37
CA LYS A 117 9.25 -0.31 2.46
C LYS A 117 10.26 -0.79 3.49
N GLU A 118 11.36 -1.40 3.02
CA GLU A 118 12.48 -1.88 3.85
C GLU A 118 13.01 -0.75 4.75
N GLU A 119 12.83 0.49 4.29
CA GLU A 119 13.15 1.77 4.94
C GLU A 119 12.59 1.95 6.35
N PHE A 120 11.50 1.26 6.72
CA PHE A 120 10.88 1.41 8.04
C PHE A 120 11.21 0.26 9.00
N LYS A 121 11.93 -0.76 8.52
CA LYS A 121 12.36 -1.87 9.36
C LYS A 121 13.64 -1.45 10.09
N ASP A 122 13.76 -1.84 11.35
CA ASP A 122 15.04 -1.71 12.02
C ASP A 122 16.09 -2.57 11.30
N PRO A 123 17.33 -2.08 11.09
CA PRO A 123 18.39 -2.85 10.47
C PRO A 123 18.59 -4.16 11.23
N SER A 124 18.40 -5.28 10.54
CA SER A 124 18.54 -6.60 11.14
C SER A 124 20.01 -6.87 11.45
N ASN A 125 20.44 -6.56 12.67
CA ASN A 125 21.82 -6.72 13.12
C ASN A 125 22.17 -8.15 13.54
N ARG A 126 21.64 -9.15 12.82
CA ARG A 126 21.80 -10.58 13.17
C ARG A 126 23.27 -11.01 13.18
N VAL A 127 24.07 -10.48 12.25
CA VAL A 127 25.50 -10.79 12.17
C VAL A 127 26.23 -10.30 13.42
N ASN A 128 26.05 -9.04 13.84
CA ASN A 128 26.69 -8.55 15.07
C ASN A 128 26.06 -9.12 16.35
N SER A 129 24.82 -9.60 16.31
CA SER A 129 24.25 -10.33 17.46
C SER A 129 24.88 -11.71 17.65
N LEU A 130 25.40 -12.32 16.58
CA LEU A 130 26.04 -13.63 16.61
C LEU A 130 27.55 -13.52 16.82
N ILE A 131 28.19 -12.53 16.18
CA ILE A 131 29.62 -12.28 16.26
C ILE A 131 29.82 -11.10 17.22
N THR A 132 29.66 -11.37 18.51
CA THR A 132 29.96 -10.41 19.57
C THR A 132 31.46 -10.35 19.84
N ASN A 133 31.90 -9.28 20.50
CA ASN A 133 33.31 -9.15 20.90
C ASN A 133 33.75 -10.31 21.80
N ASP A 134 32.89 -10.76 22.70
CA ASP A 134 33.15 -11.88 23.61
C ASP A 134 33.41 -13.18 22.84
N VAL A 135 32.57 -13.47 21.82
CA VAL A 135 32.75 -14.65 20.96
C VAL A 135 34.04 -14.56 20.15
N LEU A 136 34.41 -13.38 19.65
CA LEU A 136 35.67 -13.18 18.93
C LEU A 136 36.88 -13.37 19.84
N GLU A 137 36.81 -12.91 21.09
CA GLU A 137 37.87 -13.09 22.08
C GLU A 137 38.03 -14.58 22.45
N GLU A 138 36.93 -15.28 22.72
CA GLU A 138 36.94 -16.73 22.96
C GLU A 138 37.55 -17.49 21.79
N LEU A 139 37.16 -17.14 20.56
CA LEU A 139 37.68 -17.77 19.35
C LEU A 139 39.17 -17.49 19.16
N MET A 140 39.64 -16.28 19.49
CA MET A 140 41.06 -15.93 19.47
C MET A 140 41.86 -16.73 20.49
N ASN A 141 41.33 -16.90 21.69
CA ASN A 141 41.95 -17.70 22.75
C ASN A 141 42.05 -19.18 22.36
N ILE A 142 40.98 -19.75 21.77
CA ILE A 142 40.99 -21.12 21.25
C ILE A 142 42.00 -21.27 20.12
N HIS A 143 42.07 -20.29 19.21
CA HIS A 143 43.01 -20.32 18.10
C HIS A 143 44.47 -20.24 18.58
N ASP A 144 44.78 -19.36 19.52
CA ASP A 144 46.13 -19.25 20.11
C ASP A 144 46.52 -20.55 20.84
N HIS A 145 45.59 -21.15 21.59
CA HIS A 145 45.82 -22.46 22.21
C HIS A 145 46.07 -23.56 21.18
N TYR A 146 45.31 -23.59 20.09
CA TYR A 146 45.49 -24.52 18.98
C TYR A 146 46.87 -24.36 18.34
N GLN A 147 47.32 -23.12 18.09
CA GLN A 147 48.66 -22.84 17.54
C GLN A 147 49.76 -23.33 18.48
N LYS A 148 49.66 -23.03 19.79
CA LYS A 148 50.60 -23.51 20.80
C LYS A 148 50.68 -25.03 20.83
N MET A 149 49.53 -25.72 20.77
CA MET A 149 49.48 -27.18 20.76
C MET A 149 50.11 -27.79 19.50
N LYS A 150 49.94 -27.16 18.33
CA LYS A 150 50.60 -27.60 17.08
C LYS A 150 52.12 -27.59 17.21
N CYS A 151 52.70 -26.57 17.86
CA CYS A 151 54.14 -26.49 18.12
C CYS A 151 54.63 -27.53 19.15
N VAL A 152 53.77 -27.99 20.06
CA VAL A 152 54.15 -29.03 21.05
C VAL A 152 54.20 -30.42 20.42
N ILE A 153 53.31 -30.68 19.45
CA ILE A 153 53.16 -31.99 18.79
C ILE A 153 54.15 -32.16 17.62
N SER A 154 54.62 -31.06 17.03
CA SER A 154 55.58 -31.10 15.93
C SER A 154 56.93 -31.65 16.37
N ALA A 155 57.61 -32.38 15.46
CA ALA A 155 58.95 -32.92 15.70
C ALA A 155 59.99 -31.83 15.97
N ASP A 156 59.78 -30.64 15.40
CA ASP A 156 60.52 -29.43 15.69
C ASP A 156 59.65 -28.50 16.55
N LYS A 157 59.94 -28.44 17.85
CA LYS A 157 59.14 -27.72 18.87
C LYS A 157 59.02 -26.21 18.62
N SER A 158 59.78 -25.69 17.64
CA SER A 158 59.83 -24.28 17.28
C SER A 158 58.90 -23.91 16.11
N GLN A 159 58.41 -24.89 15.34
CA GLN A 159 57.61 -24.65 14.15
C GLN A 159 56.38 -25.55 14.12
N PRO A 160 55.17 -25.02 13.83
CA PRO A 160 53.97 -25.83 13.71
C PRO A 160 54.06 -26.74 12.47
N ASP A 161 53.66 -27.99 12.63
CA ASP A 161 53.64 -28.94 11.51
C ASP A 161 52.61 -28.49 10.46
N LYS A 162 53.05 -28.33 9.20
CA LYS A 162 52.20 -27.92 8.07
C LYS A 162 51.06 -28.91 7.83
N ALA A 163 51.23 -30.19 8.17
CA ALA A 163 50.17 -31.19 8.06
C ALA A 163 48.97 -30.92 9.01
N LEU A 164 49.19 -30.16 10.09
CA LEU A 164 48.17 -29.79 11.07
C LEU A 164 47.55 -28.41 10.78
N SER A 165 47.92 -27.74 9.70
CA SER A 165 47.37 -26.43 9.34
C SER A 165 46.04 -26.55 8.58
N LEU A 166 44.95 -26.81 9.33
CA LEU A 166 43.58 -26.88 8.79
C LEU A 166 42.88 -25.52 8.75
N ILE A 167 43.33 -24.57 9.57
CA ILE A 167 42.72 -23.25 9.77
C ILE A 167 43.79 -22.19 9.50
N LYS A 168 43.41 -21.12 8.79
CA LYS A 168 44.29 -19.97 8.53
C LYS A 168 44.67 -19.27 9.84
N ASP A 169 45.90 -18.80 9.94
CA ASP A 169 46.38 -18.11 11.14
C ASP A 169 45.62 -16.80 11.40
N ASP A 170 45.23 -16.09 10.34
CA ASP A 170 44.49 -14.83 10.44
C ASP A 170 42.96 -15.03 10.49
N PHE A 171 42.47 -16.24 10.77
CA PHE A 171 41.04 -16.57 10.66
C PHE A 171 40.14 -15.63 11.49
N VAL A 172 40.50 -15.39 12.75
CA VAL A 172 39.70 -14.56 13.66
C VAL A 172 39.72 -13.08 13.24
N VAL A 173 40.87 -12.60 12.76
CA VAL A 173 41.02 -11.25 12.22
C VAL A 173 40.18 -11.09 10.95
N THR A 174 40.28 -12.05 10.03
CA THR A 174 39.50 -12.06 8.78
C THR A 174 37.99 -12.08 9.06
N LEU A 175 37.55 -12.86 10.05
CA LEU A 175 36.15 -12.93 10.46
C LEU A 175 35.65 -11.58 10.99
N LYS A 176 36.46 -10.92 11.82
CA LYS A 176 36.18 -9.57 12.34
C LYS A 176 36.07 -8.56 11.20
N ASP A 177 37.01 -8.59 10.26
CA ASP A 177 37.03 -7.66 9.12
C ASP A 177 35.80 -7.86 8.21
N ILE A 178 35.44 -9.11 7.88
CA ILE A 178 34.21 -9.42 7.12
C ILE A 178 32.96 -8.92 7.85
N THR A 179 32.93 -9.03 9.18
CA THR A 179 31.82 -8.55 10.01
C THR A 179 31.70 -7.03 9.94
N LEU A 180 32.83 -6.32 10.03
CA LEU A 180 32.90 -4.86 9.91
C LEU A 180 32.51 -4.39 8.50
N GLU A 181 33.02 -5.05 7.45
CA GLU A 181 32.64 -4.77 6.06
C GLU A 181 31.13 -4.96 5.84
N HIS A 182 30.56 -6.02 6.39
CA HIS A 182 29.12 -6.24 6.32
C HIS A 182 28.34 -5.14 7.03
N GLN A 183 28.78 -4.73 8.22
CA GLN A 183 28.16 -3.63 8.96
C GLN A 183 28.24 -2.32 8.18
N GLU A 184 29.40 -2.00 7.61
CA GLU A 184 29.58 -0.80 6.81
C GLU A 184 28.71 -0.82 5.55
N TRP A 185 28.65 -1.96 4.86
CA TRP A 185 27.76 -2.15 3.71
C TRP A 185 26.30 -1.92 4.07
N GLN A 186 25.83 -2.46 5.21
CA GLN A 186 24.46 -2.22 5.70
C GLN A 186 24.21 -0.73 5.97
N GLN A 187 25.13 -0.05 6.64
CA GLN A 187 25.01 1.38 6.95
C GLN A 187 25.01 2.23 5.67
N ASN A 188 25.90 1.94 4.72
CA ASN A 188 25.96 2.65 3.44
C ASN A 188 24.71 2.40 2.59
N ARG A 189 24.19 1.17 2.59
CA ARG A 189 22.92 0.84 1.93
C ARG A 189 21.76 1.63 2.55
N MET A 190 21.69 1.76 3.88
CA MET A 190 20.68 2.61 4.54
C MET A 190 20.84 4.10 4.20
N LYS A 191 22.08 4.63 4.16
CA LYS A 191 22.35 6.01 3.74
C LYS A 191 21.91 6.29 2.31
N LEU A 192 22.16 5.37 1.39
CA LEU A 192 21.72 5.50 -0.01
C LEU A 192 20.19 5.58 -0.12
N PHE A 193 19.44 4.80 0.68
CA PHE A 193 17.98 4.91 0.74
C PHE A 193 17.50 6.25 1.28
N LEU A 194 18.17 6.81 2.29
CA LEU A 194 17.84 8.14 2.83
C LEU A 194 18.12 9.25 1.81
N ASN A 195 19.29 9.21 1.16
CA ASN A 195 19.69 10.21 0.17
C ASN A 195 18.79 10.19 -1.07
N ALA A 196 18.37 9.00 -1.54
CA ALA A 196 17.45 8.87 -2.66
C ALA A 196 16.12 9.59 -2.39
N LYS A 197 15.62 9.56 -1.14
CA LYS A 197 14.40 10.27 -0.74
C LYS A 197 14.58 11.78 -0.72
N GLU A 198 15.72 12.30 -0.30
CA GLU A 198 15.96 13.74 -0.37
C GLU A 198 15.92 14.23 -1.81
N THR A 199 16.52 13.49 -2.76
CA THR A 199 16.40 13.80 -4.18
C THR A 199 14.98 13.70 -4.71
N ASP A 200 14.23 12.63 -4.38
CA ASP A 200 12.84 12.45 -4.82
C ASP A 200 11.88 13.47 -4.20
N GLU A 201 12.09 13.90 -2.95
CA GLU A 201 11.29 14.95 -2.32
C GLU A 201 11.58 16.32 -2.94
N ILE A 202 12.85 16.63 -3.25
CA ILE A 202 13.24 17.86 -3.95
C ILE A 202 12.66 17.88 -5.38
N GLU A 203 12.70 16.75 -6.09
CA GLU A 203 12.17 16.62 -7.44
C GLU A 203 10.63 16.66 -7.47
N ASN A 204 9.97 16.04 -6.50
CA ASN A 204 8.51 16.10 -6.34
C ASN A 204 8.02 17.48 -5.91
N LYS A 205 8.79 18.24 -5.13
CA LYS A 205 8.48 19.65 -4.81
C LYS A 205 8.54 20.51 -6.07
N LYS A 206 9.62 20.38 -6.86
CA LYS A 206 9.76 21.08 -8.16
C LYS A 206 8.67 20.69 -9.16
N LYS A 207 8.32 19.40 -9.26
CA LYS A 207 7.23 18.91 -10.13
C LYS A 207 5.86 19.40 -9.67
N LYS A 208 5.59 19.50 -8.37
CA LYS A 208 4.30 20.03 -7.85
C LYS A 208 4.16 21.53 -8.04
N GLU A 209 5.23 22.31 -7.85
CA GLU A 209 5.21 23.77 -8.12
C GLU A 209 5.00 24.05 -9.62
N THR A 210 5.72 23.35 -10.51
CA THR A 210 5.56 23.53 -11.97
C THR A 210 4.20 23.09 -12.50
N LEU A 211 3.57 22.06 -11.93
CA LEU A 211 2.26 21.55 -12.37
C LEU A 211 1.12 22.48 -11.92
N LEU A 212 1.21 23.06 -10.72
CA LEU A 212 0.24 24.05 -10.21
C LEU A 212 0.28 25.38 -11.00
N GLU A 213 1.47 25.83 -11.40
CA GLU A 213 1.62 27.02 -12.25
C GLU A 213 1.16 26.76 -13.70
N SER A 214 1.38 25.56 -14.24
CA SER A 214 1.01 25.20 -15.62
C SER A 214 -0.51 25.08 -15.82
N GLU A 215 -1.25 24.40 -14.92
CA GLU A 215 -2.71 24.24 -15.07
C GLU A 215 -3.47 25.57 -14.91
N GLY A 216 -3.01 26.45 -14.01
CA GLY A 216 -3.58 27.79 -13.84
C GLY A 216 -3.37 28.68 -15.06
N SER A 217 -2.18 28.62 -15.65
CA SER A 217 -1.79 29.39 -16.84
C SER A 217 -2.52 28.94 -18.11
N GLU A 218 -2.69 27.63 -18.33
CA GLU A 218 -3.39 27.12 -19.51
C GLU A 218 -4.87 27.49 -19.51
N ARG A 219 -5.55 27.37 -18.37
CA ARG A 219 -6.96 27.76 -18.25
C ARG A 219 -7.14 29.26 -18.44
N ALA A 220 -6.26 30.08 -17.87
CA ALA A 220 -6.29 31.53 -18.04
C ALA A 220 -6.08 31.93 -19.52
N ASN A 221 -5.11 31.29 -20.21
CA ASN A 221 -4.84 31.52 -21.62
C ASN A 221 -5.99 31.04 -22.52
N ALA A 222 -6.61 29.90 -22.22
CA ALA A 222 -7.79 29.43 -22.95
C ALA A 222 -8.97 30.41 -22.80
N LEU A 223 -9.23 30.90 -21.58
CA LEU A 223 -10.27 31.90 -21.33
C LEU A 223 -9.96 33.24 -22.02
N ALA A 224 -8.70 33.67 -22.05
CA ALA A 224 -8.27 34.87 -22.76
C ALA A 224 -8.47 34.72 -24.27
N ARG A 225 -8.13 33.57 -24.86
CA ARG A 225 -8.37 33.27 -26.29
C ARG A 225 -9.86 33.22 -26.64
N ILE A 226 -10.68 32.65 -25.75
CA ILE A 226 -12.15 32.64 -25.92
C ILE A 226 -12.67 34.08 -25.89
N LYS A 227 -12.31 34.87 -24.87
CA LYS A 227 -12.72 36.29 -24.80
C LYS A 227 -12.25 37.08 -26.01
N TYR A 228 -11.00 36.94 -26.41
CA TYR A 228 -10.48 37.63 -27.59
C TYR A 228 -11.31 37.29 -28.82
N ARG A 229 -11.58 36.00 -29.09
CA ARG A 229 -12.41 35.59 -30.24
C ARG A 229 -13.86 36.07 -30.14
N SER A 230 -14.45 36.07 -28.95
CA SER A 230 -15.84 36.50 -28.73
C SER A 230 -16.03 38.00 -28.83
N TYR A 231 -15.00 38.79 -28.54
CA TYR A 231 -15.09 40.26 -28.46
C TYR A 231 -14.20 41.01 -29.44
N SER A 232 -13.38 40.34 -30.26
CA SER A 232 -12.55 40.99 -31.30
C SER A 232 -13.36 41.36 -32.55
N ALA A 233 -14.53 40.75 -32.75
CA ALA A 233 -15.44 41.04 -33.85
C ALA A 233 -16.67 41.81 -33.34
N VAL A 234 -16.46 42.97 -32.74
CA VAL A 234 -17.55 43.93 -32.52
C VAL A 234 -17.73 44.70 -33.82
N ALA A 235 -18.70 44.29 -34.64
CA ALA A 235 -19.29 45.24 -35.58
C ALA A 235 -20.01 46.30 -34.73
N GLU A 236 -19.65 47.57 -34.88
CA GLU A 236 -20.36 48.67 -34.23
C GLU A 236 -21.84 48.64 -34.65
N ALA A 237 -22.68 48.06 -33.81
CA ALA A 237 -24.11 48.12 -33.99
C ALA A 237 -24.56 49.58 -33.81
N SER A 238 -25.17 50.14 -34.86
CA SER A 238 -25.69 51.51 -34.87
C SER A 238 -26.57 51.78 -33.64
N LYS A 239 -26.18 52.80 -32.87
CA LYS A 239 -26.87 53.26 -31.65
C LYS A 239 -28.22 53.91 -32.01
N SER A 240 -29.23 53.11 -32.34
CA SER A 240 -30.61 53.62 -32.47
C SER A 240 -31.62 52.53 -32.11
N ARG A 241 -31.77 52.25 -30.81
CA ARG A 241 -32.94 51.61 -30.20
C ARG A 241 -32.76 51.47 -28.69
N ARG A 242 -32.84 52.60 -27.97
CA ARG A 242 -32.92 52.62 -26.51
C ARG A 242 -34.15 53.37 -26.01
N HIS A 243 -35.29 53.27 -26.68
CA HIS A 243 -36.56 53.72 -26.11
C HIS A 243 -37.73 52.84 -26.61
N ARG A 244 -38.11 51.85 -25.80
CA ARG A 244 -39.51 51.41 -25.73
C ARG A 244 -39.79 50.84 -24.34
N GLN A 245 -40.55 51.59 -23.54
CA GLN A 245 -41.14 51.10 -22.30
C GLN A 245 -42.25 50.11 -22.63
N VAL A 246 -42.32 49.02 -21.86
CA VAL A 246 -43.38 48.03 -21.90
C VAL A 246 -44.53 48.52 -21.03
N LYS A 247 -45.73 48.65 -21.60
CA LYS A 247 -46.96 49.03 -20.89
C LYS A 247 -47.71 47.75 -20.48
N LEU A 248 -47.94 47.61 -19.18
CA LEU A 248 -48.83 46.65 -18.53
C LEU A 248 -50.27 47.14 -18.65
N GLU A 249 -51.20 46.27 -19.07
CA GLU A 249 -52.65 46.45 -18.94
C GLU A 249 -53.29 45.10 -18.58
N SER A 250 -54.31 45.17 -17.73
CA SER A 250 -54.97 44.10 -17.01
C SER A 250 -56.39 43.85 -17.54
N SER A 251 -56.88 42.61 -17.37
CA SER A 251 -58.28 42.15 -17.26
C SER A 251 -59.29 42.41 -18.39
N GLU A 252 -59.84 41.35 -19.00
CA GLU A 252 -61.18 40.81 -18.67
C GLU A 252 -61.61 39.63 -19.58
N SER A 253 -62.28 38.67 -18.94
CA SER A 253 -63.45 37.90 -19.40
C SER A 253 -63.53 37.32 -20.84
N GLY A 254 -63.60 35.98 -20.91
CA GLY A 254 -64.74 35.32 -21.56
C GLY A 254 -64.50 34.40 -22.76
N LYS A 255 -64.82 33.12 -22.54
CA LYS A 255 -65.37 32.12 -23.49
C LYS A 255 -64.44 31.45 -24.52
N SER A 256 -64.31 30.13 -24.36
CA SER A 256 -63.96 29.17 -25.41
C SER A 256 -65.06 29.10 -26.48
N PRO A 257 -64.72 28.75 -27.75
CA PRO A 257 -65.12 27.44 -28.23
C PRO A 257 -64.11 26.74 -29.18
N SER A 258 -64.47 25.51 -29.48
CA SER A 258 -63.79 24.35 -30.06
C SER A 258 -63.45 24.37 -31.56
N GLN A 259 -62.46 23.52 -31.89
CA GLN A 259 -62.26 22.71 -33.11
C GLN A 259 -62.05 23.39 -34.49
N SER A 260 -60.89 23.15 -35.10
CA SER A 260 -60.80 22.35 -36.34
C SER A 260 -59.35 22.05 -36.75
N ARG A 261 -59.18 20.84 -37.30
CA ARG A 261 -57.94 20.18 -37.77
C ARG A 261 -57.28 20.94 -38.94
N LYS A 262 -55.94 20.99 -38.97
CA LYS A 262 -55.16 20.70 -40.20
C LYS A 262 -53.82 20.03 -39.86
N THR A 263 -53.55 18.99 -40.65
CA THR A 263 -52.44 18.06 -40.67
C THR A 263 -51.20 18.63 -41.38
N SER A 264 -50.00 18.38 -40.85
CA SER A 264 -48.83 18.01 -41.66
C SER A 264 -47.73 17.43 -40.77
N GLY A 265 -47.34 16.19 -41.06
CA GLY A 265 -46.20 15.52 -40.43
C GLY A 265 -45.04 15.40 -41.42
N ARG A 266 -43.81 15.42 -40.89
CA ARG A 266 -42.65 14.69 -41.43
C ARG A 266 -41.51 14.64 -40.38
N PRO A 267 -40.57 13.67 -40.49
CA PRO A 267 -40.16 12.83 -39.38
C PRO A 267 -38.68 13.01 -39.00
N GLN A 268 -38.29 12.40 -37.87
CA GLN A 268 -36.89 12.27 -37.45
C GLN A 268 -36.16 11.14 -38.20
N PRO A 269 -34.85 11.26 -38.49
CA PRO A 269 -34.07 10.15 -39.04
C PRO A 269 -33.47 9.27 -37.93
N ALA A 270 -33.60 7.96 -38.12
CA ALA A 270 -32.97 6.91 -37.35
C ALA A 270 -31.74 6.33 -38.09
N ARG A 271 -30.85 5.77 -37.26
CA ARG A 271 -29.55 5.12 -37.52
C ARG A 271 -29.50 4.16 -38.72
N GLY A 272 -28.44 4.28 -39.52
CA GLY A 272 -27.92 3.24 -40.41
C GLY A 272 -26.82 2.42 -39.73
N ARG A 273 -26.84 1.11 -39.95
CA ARG A 273 -25.96 0.08 -39.37
C ARG A 273 -25.37 -0.69 -40.55
N ASP A 274 -24.06 -0.60 -40.78
CA ASP A 274 -23.40 -1.30 -41.87
C ASP A 274 -23.02 -2.73 -41.47
N THR A 275 -23.36 -3.66 -42.36
CA THR A 275 -22.98 -5.08 -42.34
C THR A 275 -21.74 -5.30 -43.19
N ALA A 276 -20.74 -6.00 -42.67
CA ALA A 276 -19.65 -6.57 -43.45
C ALA A 276 -19.62 -8.09 -43.27
N GLN A 277 -19.56 -8.76 -44.42
CA GLN A 277 -19.64 -10.19 -44.67
C GLN A 277 -18.26 -10.83 -44.53
N VAL A 278 -18.10 -11.90 -43.73
CA VAL A 278 -16.94 -12.80 -43.82
C VAL A 278 -17.41 -14.25 -43.74
N ARG A 279 -16.97 -14.99 -44.74
CA ARG A 279 -17.25 -16.38 -45.11
C ARG A 279 -16.56 -17.34 -44.15
N GLY A 280 -17.26 -18.41 -43.76
CA GLY A 280 -16.76 -19.43 -42.84
C GLY A 280 -15.92 -20.52 -43.53
N GLU A 281 -15.04 -21.11 -42.73
CA GLU A 281 -14.55 -22.48 -42.87
C GLU A 281 -14.77 -23.21 -41.54
N MET A 282 -15.05 -24.50 -41.66
CA MET A 282 -15.62 -25.40 -40.67
C MET A 282 -14.53 -26.29 -40.05
N GLN A 283 -14.90 -27.02 -38.98
CA GLN A 283 -14.22 -28.17 -38.33
C GLN A 283 -13.45 -27.81 -37.03
N VAL A 284 -13.49 -28.57 -35.92
CA VAL A 284 -14.10 -29.88 -35.59
C VAL A 284 -14.25 -29.98 -34.06
N ALA A 285 -15.23 -30.78 -33.65
CA ALA A 285 -15.58 -31.12 -32.28
C ALA A 285 -14.44 -31.72 -31.44
N LYS A 286 -14.45 -31.42 -30.13
CA LYS A 286 -14.03 -32.36 -29.07
C LYS A 286 -14.90 -32.16 -27.83
N GLU A 287 -15.81 -33.12 -27.63
CA GLU A 287 -16.43 -33.43 -26.34
C GLU A 287 -15.34 -33.80 -25.33
N THR A 288 -15.43 -33.27 -24.10
CA THR A 288 -14.76 -33.88 -22.95
C THR A 288 -15.77 -34.05 -21.83
N VAL A 289 -16.29 -35.27 -21.76
CA VAL A 289 -17.05 -35.82 -20.64
C VAL A 289 -16.16 -35.75 -19.39
N THR A 290 -16.55 -34.97 -18.39
CA THR A 290 -15.92 -35.00 -17.07
C THR A 290 -16.61 -36.06 -16.24
N GLN A 291 -15.98 -37.24 -16.15
CA GLN A 291 -16.37 -38.29 -15.22
C GLN A 291 -16.13 -37.80 -13.78
N HIS A 292 -17.21 -37.76 -13.00
CA HIS A 292 -17.18 -37.53 -11.57
C HIS A 292 -16.60 -38.76 -10.86
N ILE A 293 -15.38 -38.65 -10.31
CA ILE A 293 -14.84 -39.63 -9.36
C ILE A 293 -15.15 -39.12 -7.96
N GLY A 294 -16.21 -39.65 -7.36
CA GLY A 294 -16.50 -39.48 -5.93
C GLY A 294 -15.70 -40.49 -5.09
N MET A 295 -15.17 -40.04 -3.95
CA MET A 295 -14.59 -40.93 -2.93
C MET A 295 -15.71 -41.69 -2.19
N PRO A 296 -15.47 -42.95 -1.81
CA PRO A 296 -16.46 -43.76 -1.08
C PRO A 296 -16.62 -43.27 0.36
N VAL A 297 -17.87 -43.29 0.83
CA VAL A 297 -18.25 -43.05 2.23
C VAL A 297 -18.03 -44.36 2.99
N ILE A 298 -17.25 -44.30 4.08
CA ILE A 298 -17.15 -45.38 5.06
C ILE A 298 -18.32 -45.16 6.03
N THR A 299 -19.25 -46.10 6.07
CA THR A 299 -20.27 -46.21 7.13
C THR A 299 -19.67 -46.98 8.29
N GLU A 300 -19.77 -46.42 9.50
CA GLU A 300 -19.55 -47.15 10.74
C GLU A 300 -20.78 -48.02 10.99
N GLU A 301 -20.58 -49.33 11.13
CA GLU A 301 -21.59 -50.30 11.56
C GLU A 301 -21.61 -50.36 13.10
N ASP A 302 -22.81 -50.36 13.68
CA ASP A 302 -23.10 -50.85 15.04
C ASP A 302 -23.32 -52.37 15.01
#